data_AF-A0A2X0XH34-F1
#
_entry.id   AF-A0A2X0XH34-F1
#
_cell.length_a   1.000
_cell.length_b   1.000
_cell.length_c   1.000
_cell.angle_alpha   90.00
_cell.angle_beta   90.00
_cell.angle_gamma   90.00
#
_symmetry.space_group_name_H-M   'P 1'
#
loop_
_entity.id
_entity.type
_entity.pdbx_description
1 polymer ?
#
loop_
_entity_poly.entity_id
_entity_poly.type
_entity_poly.pdbx_seq_one_letter_code
_entity_poly.pdbx_strand_id
1 'polypeptide(L)'
;MNIVERKSKETIRVIHNNLDAMEYGLSFLMQQGWSDNTRYSMMGIQLFEQELIGSGSISEIEQKYPEVEIQYPEKRDLLRSYPYIYVTEHEREVNK
;
A
#
# COMPACT_ATOMS: atom_id res chain seq x y z
N MET A 1 -9.81 -31.55 -23.83
CA MET A 1 -8.93 -30.44 -24.26
C MET A 1 -8.60 -29.66 -23.01
N ASN A 2 -7.36 -29.74 -22.53
CA ASN A 2 -6.94 -28.97 -21.35
C ASN A 2 -6.25 -27.71 -21.85
N ILE A 3 -6.91 -26.57 -21.69
CA ILE A 3 -6.28 -25.26 -21.92
C ILE A 3 -5.59 -24.88 -20.62
N VAL A 4 -4.26 -24.87 -20.62
CA VAL A 4 -3.47 -24.28 -19.55
C VAL A 4 -3.07 -22.89 -20.04
N GLU A 5 -3.77 -21.86 -19.58
CA GLU A 5 -3.41 -20.48 -19.86
C GLU A 5 -2.34 -20.03 -18.85
N ARG A 6 -1.19 -19.55 -19.35
CA ARG A 6 -0.11 -19.04 -18.50
C ARG A 6 -0.01 -17.54 -18.70
N LYS A 7 -0.45 -16.78 -17.70
CA LYS A 7 -0.38 -15.32 -17.71
C LYS A 7 0.78 -14.83 -16.85
N SER A 8 1.49 -13.81 -17.33
CA SER A 8 2.48 -13.08 -16.52
C SER A 8 1.80 -11.86 -15.93
N LYS A 9 2.06 -11.58 -14.65
CA LYS A 9 1.53 -10.40 -13.96
C LYS A 9 2.67 -9.54 -13.45
N GLU A 10 2.51 -8.23 -13.59
CA GLU A 10 3.29 -7.24 -12.84
C GLU A 10 2.48 -6.81 -11.62
N THR A 11 3.17 -6.59 -10.51
CA THR A 11 2.58 -6.07 -9.27
C THR A 11 3.31 -4.81 -8.87
N ILE A 12 2.57 -3.77 -8.51
CA ILE A 12 3.12 -2.58 -7.88
C ILE A 12 2.47 -2.38 -6.52
N ARG A 13 3.22 -1.77 -5.62
CA ARG A 13 2.75 -1.29 -4.32
C ARG A 13 2.98 0.21 -4.26
N VAL A 14 1.97 0.94 -3.82
CA VAL A 14 2.02 2.41 -3.76
C VAL A 14 1.68 2.86 -2.34
N ILE A 15 2.57 3.66 -1.76
CA ILE A 15 2.35 4.34 -0.48
C ILE A 15 1.71 5.69 -0.79
N HIS A 16 0.67 6.03 -0.04
CA HIS A 16 -0.08 7.26 -0.21
C HIS A 16 -0.01 8.08 1.07
N ASN A 17 0.18 9.39 0.90
CA ASN A 17 0.34 10.28 2.04
C ASN A 17 -0.96 10.46 2.82
N ASN A 18 -2.11 10.45 2.15
CA ASN A 18 -3.41 10.59 2.78
C ASN A 18 -4.50 9.85 1.97
N LEU A 19 -5.72 9.88 2.50
CA LEU A 19 -6.86 9.20 1.89
C LEU A 19 -7.19 9.75 0.49
N ASP A 20 -7.15 11.07 0.31
CA ASP A 20 -7.45 11.72 -0.97
C ASP A 20 -6.41 11.34 -2.04
N ALA A 21 -5.12 11.34 -1.67
CA ALA A 21 -4.03 10.91 -2.55
C ALA A 21 -4.20 9.44 -2.95
N MET A 22 -4.62 8.59 -2.02
CA MET A 22 -4.94 7.20 -2.30
C MET A 22 -6.08 7.09 -3.32
N GLU A 23 -7.23 7.73 -3.08
CA GLU A 23 -8.37 7.68 -3.99
C GLU A 23 -8.06 8.19 -5.41
N TYR A 24 -7.29 9.28 -5.49
CA TYR A 24 -6.78 9.78 -6.77
C TYR A 24 -5.85 8.78 -7.45
N GLY A 25 -4.86 8.25 -6.73
CA GLY A 25 -3.91 7.27 -7.23
C GLY A 25 -4.58 6.01 -7.76
N LEU A 26 -5.64 5.54 -7.09
CA LEU A 26 -6.46 4.42 -7.55
C LEU A 26 -7.12 4.70 -8.88
N SER A 27 -7.82 5.83 -8.96
CA SER A 27 -8.51 6.25 -10.19
C SER A 27 -7.53 6.37 -11.36
N PHE A 28 -6.35 6.95 -11.10
CA PHE A 28 -5.29 7.09 -12.09
C PHE A 28 -4.74 5.73 -12.55
N LEU A 29 -4.40 4.83 -11.63
CA LEU A 29 -3.84 3.52 -11.97
C LEU A 29 -4.83 2.64 -12.72
N MET A 30 -6.11 2.67 -12.35
CA MET A 30 -7.15 1.96 -13.10
C MET A 30 -7.27 2.46 -14.55
N GLN A 31 -7.16 3.78 -14.78
CA GLN A 31 -7.12 4.33 -16.14
C GLN A 31 -5.89 3.88 -16.94
N GLN A 32 -4.79 3.56 -16.27
CA GLN A 32 -3.56 3.01 -16.88
C GLN A 32 -3.61 1.47 -17.07
N GLY A 33 -4.76 0.83 -16.78
CA GLY A 33 -4.96 -0.60 -16.97
C GLY A 33 -4.48 -1.47 -15.82
N TRP A 34 -4.22 -0.89 -14.64
CA TRP A 34 -3.99 -1.66 -13.41
C TRP A 34 -5.32 -2.13 -12.80
N SER A 35 -5.27 -3.22 -12.03
CA SER A 35 -6.44 -3.77 -11.35
C SER A 35 -7.04 -2.78 -10.33
N ASP A 36 -8.35 -2.88 -10.15
CA ASP A 36 -9.00 -2.46 -8.91
C ASP A 36 -8.45 -3.34 -7.77
N ASN A 37 -8.10 -2.72 -6.66
CA ASN A 37 -6.98 -3.13 -5.81
C ASN A 37 -7.38 -3.99 -4.60
N THR A 38 -6.37 -4.38 -3.80
CA THR A 38 -6.58 -4.66 -2.36
C THR A 38 -6.15 -3.42 -1.56
N ARG A 39 -7.12 -2.70 -0.98
CA ARG A 39 -6.85 -1.58 -0.05
C ARG A 39 -6.52 -2.14 1.32
N TYR A 40 -5.41 -1.71 1.92
CA TYR A 40 -5.15 -1.99 3.33
C TYR A 40 -4.32 -0.88 3.98
N SER A 41 -4.52 -0.71 5.29
CA SER A 41 -3.64 0.12 6.11
C SER A 41 -2.58 -0.79 6.71
N MET A 42 -1.31 -0.37 6.64
CA MET A 42 -0.23 -1.08 7.32
C MET A 42 0.04 -0.45 8.69
N MET A 43 0.18 -1.31 9.70
CA MET A 43 0.47 -0.92 11.08
C MET A 43 1.59 -1.78 11.65
N GLY A 44 2.44 -1.17 12.51
CA GLY A 44 3.37 -1.89 13.39
C GLY A 44 4.15 -3.03 12.72
N ILE A 45 3.84 -4.27 13.08
CA ILE A 45 4.55 -5.47 12.60
C ILE A 45 4.46 -5.68 11.09
N GLN A 46 3.39 -5.24 10.43
CA GLN A 46 3.24 -5.38 8.97
C GLN A 46 4.25 -4.51 8.22
N LEU A 47 4.61 -3.36 8.79
CA LEU A 47 5.65 -2.48 8.26
C LEU A 47 7.05 -3.08 8.47
N PHE A 48 7.25 -3.79 9.59
CA PHE A 48 8.49 -4.52 9.88
C PHE A 48 8.69 -5.73 8.95
N GLU A 49 7.64 -6.54 8.73
CA GLU A 49 7.69 -7.73 7.86
C GLU A 49 7.92 -7.39 6.38
N GLN A 50 7.60 -6.18 5.95
CA GLN A 50 7.83 -5.69 4.58
C GLN A 50 9.19 -4.97 4.42
N GLU A 51 10.11 -5.11 5.40
CA GLU A 51 11.44 -4.46 5.44
C GLU A 51 11.40 -2.92 5.34
N LEU A 52 10.22 -2.32 5.54
CA LEU A 52 10.06 -0.87 5.65
C LEU A 52 10.57 -0.37 7.02
N ILE A 53 10.78 -1.25 8.01
CA ILE A 53 11.36 -0.91 9.32
C ILE A 53 12.38 -1.98 9.77
N GLY A 54 13.45 -1.56 10.47
CA GLY A 54 14.45 -2.45 11.07
C GLY A 54 14.21 -2.78 12.55
N SER A 55 13.41 -2.00 13.29
CA SER A 55 13.13 -2.26 14.72
C SER A 55 11.69 -2.00 15.20
N GLY A 56 10.76 -1.67 14.31
CA GLY A 56 9.34 -1.48 14.67
C GLY A 56 8.99 -0.13 15.29
N SER A 57 9.88 0.88 15.21
CA SER A 57 9.58 2.25 15.65
C SER A 57 9.13 3.15 14.49
N ILE A 58 8.04 3.90 14.72
CA ILE A 58 7.53 4.97 13.82
C ILE A 58 8.64 5.97 13.47
N SER A 59 9.48 6.31 14.43
CA SER A 59 10.59 7.26 14.24
C SER A 59 11.62 6.78 13.19
N GLU A 60 11.76 5.47 12.97
CA GLU A 60 12.63 4.95 11.92
C GLU A 60 12.05 5.14 10.53
N ILE A 61 10.71 5.09 10.39
CA ILE A 61 10.03 5.39 9.13
C ILE A 61 10.23 6.86 8.78
N GLU A 62 9.99 7.75 9.74
CA GLU A 62 10.17 9.20 9.53
C GLU A 62 11.60 9.56 9.13
N GLN A 63 12.61 8.83 9.64
CA GLN A 63 14.01 9.04 9.28
C GLN A 63 14.39 8.42 7.94
N LYS A 64 13.94 7.20 7.65
CA LYS A 64 14.34 6.46 6.44
C LYS A 64 13.55 6.90 5.21
N TYR A 65 12.31 7.32 5.40
CA TYR A 65 11.36 7.73 4.36
C TYR A 65 10.67 9.04 4.75
N PRO A 66 11.40 10.17 4.81
CA PRO A 66 10.85 11.47 5.23
C PRO A 66 9.72 11.98 4.33
N GLU A 67 9.57 11.44 3.12
CA GLU A 67 8.50 11.73 2.18
C GLU A 67 7.17 11.02 2.49
N VAL A 68 7.20 9.98 3.35
CA VAL A 68 6.02 9.19 3.72
C VAL A 68 5.29 9.86 4.87
N GLU A 69 4.03 10.22 4.63
CA GLU A 69 3.19 10.83 5.67
C GLU A 69 2.55 9.75 6.56
N ILE A 70 2.92 9.77 7.84
CA ILE A 70 2.38 8.87 8.85
C ILE A 70 1.07 9.44 9.39
N GLN A 71 0.03 8.62 9.34
CA GLN A 71 -1.28 8.94 9.83
C GLN A 71 -1.40 8.56 11.30
N TYR A 72 -1.90 9.47 12.12
CA TYR A 72 -2.16 9.21 13.53
C TYR A 72 -3.67 9.05 13.74
N PRO A 73 -4.09 8.03 14.52
CA PRO A 73 -5.50 7.82 14.78
C PRO A 73 -6.09 8.97 15.59
N GLU A 74 -7.33 9.32 15.29
CA GLU A 74 -8.08 10.25 16.13
C GLU A 74 -8.39 9.62 17.49
N LYS A 75 -8.55 10.44 18.54
CA LYS A 75 -8.80 9.98 19.92
C LYS A 75 -10.01 9.03 20.09
N ARG A 76 -10.86 8.88 19.08
CA ARG A 76 -12.06 8.04 19.08
C ARG A 76 -12.13 7.07 17.89
N ASP A 77 -11.04 6.89 17.16
CA ASP A 77 -10.99 5.89 16.09
C ASP A 77 -10.93 4.48 16.71
N LEU A 78 -12.03 3.73 16.60
CA LEU A 78 -12.15 2.38 17.16
C LEU A 78 -11.45 1.32 16.30
N LEU A 79 -11.13 1.65 15.05
CA LEU A 79 -10.52 0.72 14.09
C LEU A 79 -9.01 0.90 14.01
N ARG A 80 -8.51 2.10 14.32
CA ARG A 80 -7.09 2.45 14.28
C ARG A 80 -6.68 2.96 15.65
N SER A 81 -5.92 2.18 16.38
CA SER A 81 -5.38 2.55 17.70
C SER A 81 -3.89 2.89 17.66
N TYR A 82 -3.24 2.69 16.51
CA TYR A 82 -1.81 2.95 16.28
C TYR A 82 -1.61 3.76 15.00
N PRO A 83 -0.48 4.49 14.88
CA PRO A 83 -0.16 5.18 13.65
C PRO A 83 0.03 4.21 12.48
N TYR A 84 -0.29 4.67 11.27
CA TYR A 84 -0.40 3.84 10.08
C TYR A 84 -0.06 4.64 8.82
N ILE A 85 0.09 3.94 7.70
CA ILE A 85 0.22 4.54 6.37
C ILE A 85 -0.82 3.94 5.42
N TYR A 86 -1.18 4.66 4.37
CA TYR A 86 -2.07 4.16 3.33
C TYR A 86 -1.27 3.44 2.26
N VAL A 87 -1.68 2.21 1.93
CA VAL A 87 -1.01 1.41 0.92
C VAL A 87 -2.02 0.73 0.00
N THR A 88 -1.66 0.65 -1.27
CA THR A 88 -2.44 -0.08 -2.27
C THR A 88 -1.54 -1.00 -3.06
N GLU A 89 -2.04 -2.19 -3.38
CA GLU A 89 -1.39 -3.14 -4.27
C GLU A 89 -2.22 -3.33 -5.52
N HIS A 90 -1.54 -3.32 -6.66
CA HIS A 90 -2.16 -3.39 -7.97
C HIS A 90 -1.47 -4.41 -8.83
N GLU A 91 -2.25 -5.14 -9.61
CA GLU A 91 -1.74 -6.10 -10.58
C GLU A 91 -2.11 -5.67 -12.00
N ARG A 92 -1.27 -6.02 -12.96
CA ARG A 92 -1.60 -5.91 -14.38
C ARG A 92 -1.07 -7.12 -15.11
N GLU A 93 -1.88 -7.68 -16.00
CA GLU A 93 -1.43 -8.73 -16.90
C GLU A 93 -0.47 -8.12 -17.93
N VAL A 94 0.71 -8.71 -18.07
CA VAL A 94 1.66 -8.38 -19.11
C VAL A 94 1.73 -9.51 -20.12
N ASN A 95 1.37 -9.19 -21.35
CA ASN A 95 1.59 -10.09 -22.48
C ASN A 95 3.08 -10.02 -22.85
N LYS A 96 3.76 -11.16 -22.75
CA LYS A 96 5.14 -11.32 -23.25
C LYS A 96 5.14 -11.56 -24.75
#